data_AF-A0A3S4IM96-F1
#
_entry.id   AF-A0A3S4IM96-F1
#
_cell.length_a   1.000
_cell.length_b   1.000
_cell.length_c   1.000
_cell.angle_alpha   90.00
_cell.angle_beta   90.00
_cell.angle_gamma   90.00
#
_symmetry.space_group_name_H-M   'P 1'
#
loop_
_entity.id
_entity.type
_entity.pdbx_description
1 polymer ?
#
loop_
_entity_poly.entity_id
_entity_poly.type
_entity_poly.pdbx_seq_one_letter_code
_entity_poly.pdbx_strand_id
1 'polypeptide(L)' 'IKKVSSPHEILLVADSLTGQDAVNLAKSFDERVGITGLVLTRMDGDGRGGAALSMRAVTGKPIKLIGTGEK' A
#
# COMPACT_ATOMS: atom_id res chain seq x y z
N ILE A 1 10.28 -17.28 2.16
CA ILE A 1 10.05 -16.61 0.86
C ILE A 1 11.00 -15.41 0.70
N LYS A 2 10.87 -14.29 1.43
CA LYS A 2 11.76 -13.12 1.30
C LYS A 2 13.27 -13.44 1.30
N LYS A 3 13.73 -14.28 2.23
CA LYS A 3 15.15 -14.71 2.30
C LYS A 3 15.61 -15.55 1.10
N VAL A 4 14.69 -16.26 0.45
CA VAL A 4 14.98 -17.17 -0.66
C VAL A 4 14.89 -16.42 -1.99
N SER A 5 13.97 -15.46 -2.10
CA SER A 5 13.72 -14.71 -3.33
C SER A 5 14.52 -13.41 -3.46
N SER A 6 15.16 -12.94 -2.38
CA SER A 6 15.99 -11.72 -2.31
C SER A 6 15.48 -10.57 -3.20
N PRO A 7 14.23 -10.12 -3.01
CA PRO A 7 13.60 -9.17 -3.92
C PRO A 7 14.21 -7.77 -3.77
N HIS A 8 14.38 -7.06 -4.89
CA HIS A 8 14.82 -5.66 -4.90
C HIS A 8 13.77 -4.72 -4.29
N GLU A 9 12.49 -5.00 -4.55
CA GLU A 9 11.35 -4.23 -4.03
C GLU A 9 10.26 -5.19 -3.56
N ILE A 10 9.56 -4.82 -2.49
CA ILE A 10 8.39 -5.51 -1.97
C ILE A 10 7.27 -4.47 -1.91
N LEU A 11 6.35 -4.55 -2.85
CA LEU A 11 5.27 -3.60 -3.00
C LEU A 11 3.98 -4.17 -2.45
N LEU A 12 3.32 -3.42 -1.57
CA LEU A 12 1.97 -3.74 -1.12
C LEU A 12 0.95 -3.02 -2.00
N VAL A 13 0.09 -3.78 -2.66
CA VAL A 13 -1.02 -3.26 -3.46
C VAL A 13 -2.27 -3.19 -2.59
N ALA A 14 -2.87 -2.01 -2.48
CA ALA A 14 -4.07 -1.79 -1.68
C ALA A 14 -5.08 -0.90 -2.44
N ASP A 15 -6.36 -1.12 -2.18
CA ASP A 15 -7.44 -0.30 -2.72
C ASP A 15 -7.62 0.97 -1.88
N SER A 16 -7.66 2.14 -2.53
CA SER A 16 -7.82 3.44 -1.87
C SER A 16 -9.19 3.65 -1.21
N LEU A 17 -10.20 2.86 -1.59
CA LEU A 17 -11.52 2.88 -0.94
C LEU A 17 -11.54 2.08 0.38
N THR A 18 -10.55 1.22 0.59
CA THR A 18 -10.43 0.43 1.81
C THR A 18 -9.87 1.35 2.89
N GLY A 19 -10.73 1.82 3.81
CA GLY A 19 -10.41 2.82 4.83
C GLY A 19 -9.45 2.32 5.93
N GLN A 20 -9.93 2.23 7.17
CA GLN A 20 -9.09 1.86 8.33
C GLN A 20 -8.52 0.45 8.22
N ASP A 21 -9.22 -0.48 7.55
CA ASP A 21 -8.76 -1.86 7.41
C ASP A 21 -7.48 -1.97 6.57
N ALA A 22 -7.33 -1.14 5.53
CA ALA A 22 -6.12 -1.14 4.72
C ALA A 22 -4.91 -0.61 5.49
N VAL A 23 -5.13 0.32 6.42
CA VAL A 23 -4.08 0.84 7.30
C VAL A 23 -3.55 -0.28 8.22
N ASN A 24 -4.46 -1.04 8.83
CA ASN A 24 -4.11 -2.17 9.69
C ASN A 24 -3.41 -3.30 8.91
N LEU A 25 -3.89 -3.58 7.70
CA LEU A 25 -3.25 -4.55 6.80
C LEU A 25 -1.84 -4.09 6.42
N ALA A 26 -1.67 -2.84 6.02
CA ALA A 26 -0.38 -2.30 5.61
C ALA A 26 0.65 -2.35 6.74
N LYS A 27 0.23 -2.00 7.97
CA LYS A 27 1.07 -2.14 9.17
C LYS A 27 1.47 -3.60 9.42
N SER A 28 0.49 -4.50 9.49
CA SER A 28 0.73 -5.92 9.78
C SER A 28 1.60 -6.60 8.73
N PHE A 29 1.45 -6.20 7.46
CA PHE A 29 2.23 -6.74 6.36
C PHE A 29 3.67 -6.19 6.36
N ASP A 30 3.86 -4.90 6.66
CA ASP A 30 5.20 -4.32 6.84
C ASP A 30 5.94 -4.98 8.01
N GLU A 31 5.28 -5.20 9.15
CA GLU A 31 5.89 -5.85 10.32
C GLU A 31 6.35 -7.29 10.02
N ARG A 32 5.60 -8.02 9.17
CA ARG A 32 5.90 -9.43 8.86
C ARG A 32 6.88 -9.60 7.70
N VAL A 33 6.73 -8.79 6.66
CA VAL A 33 7.43 -8.98 5.38
C VAL A 33 8.44 -7.85 5.13
N GLY A 34 8.21 -6.65 5.66
CA GLY A 34 9.04 -5.46 5.45
C GLY A 34 8.91 -4.97 4.01
N ILE A 35 7.91 -4.13 3.76
CA ILE A 35 7.64 -3.57 2.44
C ILE A 35 8.55 -2.37 2.16
N THR A 36 8.82 -2.14 0.88
CA THR A 36 9.65 -1.03 0.40
C THR A 36 8.81 0.10 -0.20
N GLY A 37 7.57 -0.18 -0.59
CA GLY A 37 6.67 0.81 -1.15
C GLY A 37 5.21 0.35 -1.21
N LEU A 38 4.33 1.32 -1.45
CA LEU A 38 2.89 1.14 -1.58
C LEU A 38 2.46 1.37 -3.03
N VAL A 39 1.47 0.60 -3.48
CA VAL A 39 0.75 0.80 -4.74
C VAL A 39 -0.72 0.93 -4.40
N LEU A 40 -1.36 2.00 -4.86
CA LEU A 40 -2.77 2.27 -4.59
C LEU A 40 -3.58 2.10 -5.87
N THR A 41 -4.71 1.40 -5.81
CA THR A 41 -5.62 1.21 -6.95
C THR A 41 -6.95 1.89 -6.68
N ARG A 42 -7.70 2.23 -7.75
CA ARG A 42 -9.05 2.85 -7.67
C ARG A 42 -9.05 4.25 -7.03
N MET A 43 -7.97 5.01 -7.24
CA MET A 43 -7.81 6.37 -6.72
C MET A 43 -8.68 7.41 -7.45
N ASP A 44 -9.31 7.01 -8.55
CA ASP A 44 -10.32 7.74 -9.31
C ASP A 44 -11.71 7.76 -8.63
N GLY A 45 -11.95 6.85 -7.67
CA GLY A 45 -13.16 6.88 -6.84
C GLY A 45 -13.14 8.03 -5.82
N ASP A 46 -14.32 8.51 -5.43
CA ASP A 46 -14.60 9.63 -4.49
C ASP A 46 -14.01 9.47 -3.06
N GLY A 47 -13.15 8.46 -2.85
CA GLY A 47 -12.34 8.30 -1.65
C GLY A 47 -11.18 9.31 -1.65
N ARG A 48 -11.35 10.41 -0.92
CA ARG A 48 -10.48 11.60 -0.79
C ARG A 48 -9.01 11.38 -0.34
N GLY A 49 -8.32 10.34 -0.81
CA GLY A 49 -6.91 10.05 -0.52
C GLY A 49 -6.57 9.75 0.95
N GLY A 50 -7.57 9.68 1.83
CA GLY A 50 -7.37 9.45 3.26
C GLY A 50 -6.69 8.11 3.55
N ALA A 51 -7.04 7.06 2.82
CA ALA A 51 -6.38 5.75 2.94
C ALA A 51 -4.90 5.83 2.52
N ALA A 52 -4.61 6.52 1.40
CA ALA A 52 -3.25 6.74 0.91
C ALA A 52 -2.36 7.44 1.94
N LEU A 53 -2.87 8.54 2.50
CA LEU A 53 -2.18 9.33 3.50
C LEU A 53 -1.97 8.54 4.79
N SER A 54 -3.00 7.81 5.24
CA SER A 54 -2.95 7.03 6.47
C SER A 54 -1.97 5.85 6.36
N MET A 55 -1.99 5.12 5.23
CA MET A 55 -1.05 4.02 5.00
C MET A 55 0.39 4.51 4.94
N ARG A 56 0.64 5.63 4.26
CA ARG A 56 1.98 6.26 4.26
C ARG A 56 2.39 6.69 5.67
N ALA A 57 1.49 7.30 6.44
CA ALA A 57 1.78 7.76 7.80
C ALA A 57 2.11 6.60 8.75
N VAL A 58 1.39 5.48 8.65
CA VAL A 58 1.57 4.33 9.54
C VAL A 58 2.76 3.45 9.15
N THR A 59 3.00 3.24 7.85
CA THR A 59 4.11 2.39 7.38
C THR A 59 5.42 3.17 7.18
N GLY A 60 5.36 4.49 7.02
CA GLY A 60 6.49 5.33 6.64
C GLY A 60 7.03 5.09 5.23
N LYS A 61 6.39 4.21 4.44
CA LYS A 61 6.88 3.83 3.11
C LYS A 61 6.33 4.75 2.02
N PRO A 62 7.10 4.99 0.94
CA PRO A 62 6.65 5.81 -0.17
C PRO A 62 5.53 5.13 -0.97
N ILE A 63 4.60 5.94 -1.49
CA ILE A 63 3.68 5.50 -2.55
C ILE A 63 4.47 5.54 -3.87
N LYS A 64 4.65 4.38 -4.49
CA LYS A 64 5.43 4.22 -5.74
C LYS A 64 4.55 4.36 -6.98
N LEU A 65 3.30 3.92 -6.90
CA LEU A 65 2.35 3.90 -8.02
C LEU A 65 0.92 4.16 -7.55
N ILE A 66 0.12 4.73 -8.45
CA ILE A 66 -1.31 4.96 -8.27
C ILE A 66 -2.02 4.51 -9.55
N GLY A 67 -3.01 3.61 -9.43
CA GLY A 67 -3.93 3.20 -10.47
C GLY A 67 -5.20 4.03 -10.40
N THR A 68 -5.50 4.73 -11.49
CA THR A 68 -6.60 5.71 -11.61
C THR A 68 -7.71 5.22 -12.57
N GLY A 69 -7.93 3.90 -12.65
CA GLY A 69 -8.96 3.30 -13.50
C GLY A 69 -8.65 1.86 -13.89
N GLU A 70 -9.56 1.24 -14.64
CA GLU A 70 -9.56 -0.19 -14.99
C GLU A 70 -9.13 -0.49 -16.44
N LYS A 71 -8.41 0.42 -17.11
CA LYS A 71 -7.97 0.21 -18.51
C LYS A 71 -6.94 -0.91 -18.66
#